data_AF-A0A5C5CTE4-F1
#
_entry.id   AF-A0A5C5CTE4-F1
#
_cell.length_a   1.000
_cell.length_b   1.000
_cell.length_c   1.000
_cell.angle_alpha   90.00
_cell.angle_beta   90.00
_cell.angle_gamma   90.00
#
_symmetry.space_group_name_H-M   'P 1'
#
loop_
_entity.id
_entity.type
_entity.pdbx_description
1 polymer ?
#
loop_
_entity_poly.entity_id
_entity_poly.type
_entity_poly.pdbx_seq_one_letter_code
_entity_poly.pdbx_strand_id
1 'polypeptide(L)' 'MMKFSVPKMKCGGCADNITVALRKLDATAPIEIDLDRKEVEFGGTVPQDAVLSALAAAGYPATNAQ' A
#
# COMPACT_ATOMS: atom_id res chain seq x y z
N MET A 1 8.92 2.73 -8.68
CA MET A 1 8.43 1.95 -7.52
C MET A 1 8.50 2.86 -6.31
N MET A 2 7.38 3.06 -5.62
CA MET A 2 7.29 3.78 -4.36
C MET A 2 7.05 2.77 -3.24
N LYS A 3 7.67 2.99 -2.09
CA LYS A 3 7.65 2.06 -0.97
C LYS A 3 7.00 2.72 0.25
N PHE A 4 6.16 1.96 0.93
CA PHE A 4 5.38 2.41 2.08
C PHE A 4 5.50 1.44 3.25
N SER A 5 5.69 1.97 4.45
CA SER A 5 5.60 1.20 5.69
C SER A 5 4.16 1.23 6.22
N VAL A 6 3.59 0.06 6.48
CA VAL A 6 2.20 -0.14 6.93
C VAL A 6 2.19 -0.98 8.22
N PRO A 7 2.52 -0.39 9.39
CA PRO A 7 2.70 -1.13 10.64
C PRO A 7 1.44 -1.85 11.15
N LYS A 8 0.26 -1.44 10.66
CA LYS A 8 -1.04 -2.04 10.96
C LYS A 8 -1.33 -3.34 10.18
N MET A 9 -0.50 -3.67 9.20
CA MET A 9 -0.60 -4.91 8.43
C MET A 9 -0.09 -6.07 9.29
N LYS A 10 -0.99 -6.98 9.68
CA LYS A 10 -0.69 -8.09 10.62
C LYS A 10 -0.91 -9.49 10.06
N CYS A 11 -1.66 -9.62 8.97
CA CYS A 11 -2.01 -10.92 8.37
C CYS A 11 -2.27 -10.77 6.86
N GLY A 12 -2.34 -11.90 6.14
CA GLY A 12 -2.66 -11.93 4.70
C GLY A 12 -3.96 -11.21 4.34
N GLY A 13 -4.99 -11.26 5.20
CA GLY A 13 -6.23 -10.51 4.98
C GLY A 13 -6.04 -8.97 5.00
N CYS A 14 -5.05 -8.46 5.74
CA CYS A 14 -4.69 -7.04 5.67
C CYS A 14 -4.01 -6.71 4.32
N ALA A 15 -3.14 -7.61 3.84
CA ALA A 15 -2.47 -7.45 2.55
C ALA A 15 -3.48 -7.43 1.38
N ASP A 16 -4.49 -8.30 1.41
CA ASP A 16 -5.58 -8.31 0.43
C ASP A 16 -6.33 -6.97 0.40
N ASN A 17 -6.75 -6.47 1.56
CA ASN A 17 -7.44 -5.18 1.65
C ASN A 17 -6.59 -4.01 1.13
N ILE A 18 -5.30 -4.00 1.45
CA ILE A 18 -4.36 -2.99 0.95
C ILE A 18 -4.24 -3.10 -0.58
N THR A 19 -4.10 -4.31 -1.11
CA THR A 19 -4.06 -4.57 -2.57
C THR A 19 -5.32 -4.04 -3.25
N VAL A 20 -6.50 -4.29 -2.68
CA VAL A 20 -7.78 -3.79 -3.22
C VAL A 20 -7.82 -2.26 -3.20
N ALA A 21 -7.35 -1.61 -2.14
CA ALA A 21 -7.29 -0.15 -2.06
C ALA A 21 -6.36 0.44 -3.14
N LEU A 22 -5.19 -0.17 -3.35
CA LEU A 22 -4.23 0.25 -4.36
C LEU A 22 -4.72 -0.01 -5.79
N ARG A 23 -5.39 -1.14 -6.04
CA ARG A 23 -6.01 -1.45 -7.34
C ARG A 23 -7.11 -0.46 -7.74
N LYS A 24 -7.77 0.18 -6.76
CA LYS A 24 -8.75 1.25 -7.04
C LYS A 24 -8.09 2.55 -7.52
N LEU A 25 -6.85 2.80 -7.12
CA LEU A 25 -6.07 3.93 -7.61
C LEU A 25 -5.50 3.64 -9.00
N ASP A 26 -4.91 2.46 -9.16
CA ASP A 26 -4.37 1.99 -10.44
C ASP A 26 -4.56 0.48 -10.55
N ALA A 27 -5.45 0.07 -11.43
CA ALA A 27 -5.78 -1.34 -11.63
C ALA A 27 -4.62 -2.13 -12.24
N THR A 28 -3.67 -1.47 -12.90
CA THR A 28 -2.58 -2.10 -13.67
C THR A 28 -1.21 -2.00 -13.00
N ALA A 29 -1.07 -1.15 -11.98
CA ALA A 29 0.18 -0.98 -11.24
C ALA A 29 0.68 -2.31 -10.65
N PRO A 30 2.00 -2.55 -10.67
CA PRO A 30 2.58 -3.64 -9.90
C PRO A 30 2.48 -3.31 -8.40
N ILE A 31 2.14 -4.32 -7.61
CA ILE A 31 1.96 -4.24 -6.17
C ILE A 31 2.71 -5.41 -5.55
N GLU A 32 3.64 -5.12 -4.66
CA GLU A 32 4.34 -6.14 -3.86
C GLU A 32 4.11 -5.84 -2.39
N ILE A 33 3.78 -6.86 -1.61
CA ILE A 33 3.51 -6.73 -0.19
C ILE A 33 4.44 -7.65 0.58
N ASP A 34 5.20 -7.05 1.48
CA ASP A 34 6.07 -7.75 2.42
C ASP A 34 5.43 -7.69 3.81
N LEU A 35 4.91 -8.84 4.28
CA LEU A 35 4.28 -8.95 5.59
C LEU A 35 5.30 -8.95 6.74
N ASP A 36 6.51 -9.47 6.51
CA ASP A 36 7.57 -9.55 7.52
C ASP A 36 8.11 -8.15 7.83
N ARG A 37 8.35 -7.36 6.79
CA ARG A 37 8.80 -5.97 6.89
C ARG A 37 7.66 -4.98 7.12
N LYS A 38 6.42 -5.42 6.89
CA LYS A 38 5.22 -4.58 6.88
C LYS A 38 5.35 -3.45 5.86
N GLU A 39 5.84 -3.79 4.68
CA GLU A 39 6.09 -2.86 3.59
C GLU A 39 5.20 -3.17 2.39
N VAL A 40 4.90 -2.13 1.62
CA VAL A 40 4.17 -2.24 0.37
C VAL A 40 4.92 -1.45 -0.69
N GLU A 41 5.26 -2.12 -1.79
CA GLU A 41 5.82 -1.50 -2.98
C GLU A 41 4.73 -1.36 -4.02
N PHE A 42 4.61 -0.15 -4.56
CA PHE A 42 3.61 0.21 -5.55
C PHE A 42 4.30 0.85 -6.75
N GLY A 43 4.04 0.36 -7.95
CA GLY A 43 4.64 0.90 -9.18
C GLY A 43 3.71 1.76 -10.01
N GLY A 44 2.62 2.27 -9.45
CA GLY A 44 1.72 3.19 -10.15
C GLY A 44 2.36 4.55 -10.42
N THR A 45 1.76 5.33 -11.33
CA THR A 45 2.22 6.67 -11.70
C THR A 45 1.51 7.80 -10.93
N VAL A 46 0.69 7.45 -9.94
CA VAL A 46 -0.03 8.41 -9.09
C VAL A 46 0.89 9.07 -8.07
N PRO A 47 0.55 10.26 -7.55
CA PRO A 47 1.32 10.91 -6.49
C PRO A 47 1.39 10.07 -5.22
N GLN A 48 2.53 10.12 -4.54
CA GLN A 48 2.76 9.37 -3.30
C GLN A 48 1.71 9.70 -2.21
N ASP A 49 1.37 10.99 -2.05
CA ASP A 49 0.31 11.44 -1.15
C ASP A 49 -1.07 10.85 -1.45
N ALA A 50 -1.39 10.62 -2.72
CA ALA A 50 -2.65 9.98 -3.10
C ALA A 50 -2.69 8.53 -2.62
N VAL A 51 -1.56 7.82 -2.70
CA VAL A 51 -1.43 6.45 -2.19
C VAL A 51 -1.55 6.42 -0.67
N LEU A 52 -0.83 7.29 0.04
CA LEU A 52 -0.94 7.40 1.50
C LEU A 52 -2.39 7.68 1.94
N SER A 53 -3.06 8.58 1.24
CA SER A 53 -4.46 8.93 1.52
C SER A 53 -5.41 7.76 1.29
N ALA A 54 -5.23 6.99 0.21
CA ALA A 54 -6.05 5.82 -0.05
C ALA A 54 -5.83 4.70 0.97
N LEU A 55 -4.58 4.46 1.35
CA LEU A 55 -4.23 3.49 2.39
C LEU A 55 -4.83 3.90 3.74
N ALA A 56 -4.72 5.16 4.12
CA ALA A 56 -5.33 5.70 5.34
C ALA A 56 -6.86 5.59 5.32
N ALA A 57 -7.51 5.93 4.19
CA ALA A 57 -8.96 5.79 4.01
C ALA A 57 -9.44 4.34 4.09
N ALA A 58 -8.58 3.38 3.70
CA ALA A 58 -8.82 1.94 3.87
C ALA A 58 -8.56 1.44 5.32
N GLY A 59 -8.15 2.32 6.23
CA GLY A 59 -7.86 1.98 7.64
C GLY A 59 -6.42 1.54 7.90
N TYR A 60 -5.55 1.65 6.90
CA TYR A 60 -4.14 1.25 6.91
C TYR A 60 -3.23 2.49 6.73
N PRO A 61 -3.15 3.40 7.72
CA PRO A 61 -2.26 4.53 7.65
C PRO A 61 -0.82 4.06 7.41
N ALA A 62 -0.17 4.68 6.45
CA ALA A 62 1.15 4.33 5.98
C ALA A 62 2.07 5.55 6.00
N THR A 63 3.37 5.31 5.93
CA THR A 63 4.38 6.35 5.75
C THR A 63 5.33 5.95 4.63
N ASN A 64 6.01 6.93 4.04
CA ASN A 64 7.07 6.65 3.07
C ASN A 64 8.14 5.78 3.75
N ALA A 65 8.51 4.68 3.09
CA ALA A 65 9.67 3.89 3.47
C ALA A 65 10.77 4.13 2.42
N GLN A 66 11.98 4.40 2.92
CA GLN A 66 13.17 4.71 2.12
C GLN A 66 13.89 3.44 1.69
#